data_AF-A0A6A8MB79-F1
#
_entry.id   AF-A0A6A8MB79-F1
#
_cell.length_a   1.000
_cell.length_b   1.000
_cell.length_c   1.000
_cell.angle_alpha   90.00
_cell.angle_beta   90.00
_cell.angle_gamma   90.00
#
_symmetry.space_group_name_H-M   'P 1'
#
loop_
_entity.id
_entity.type
_entity.pdbx_description
1 polymer ?
#
loop_
_entity_poly.entity_id
_entity_poly.type
_entity_poly.pdbx_seq_one_letter_code
_entity_poly.pdbx_strand_id
1 'polypeptide(L)' 'MTALVKPEYLKRIPVFIRKHAMGKTCQLLAREFPDLYNEFKGEPSQDAVDKMRTLINLIFEERIAKHHM' A
#
# COMPACT_ATOMS: atom_id res chain seq x y z
N MET A 1 -7.14 -7.43 1.40
CA MET A 1 -6.18 -6.31 1.27
C MET A 1 -5.16 -6.21 2.41
N THR A 2 -5.48 -6.61 3.65
CA THR A 2 -4.52 -6.60 4.79
C THR A 2 -3.27 -7.47 4.59
N ALA A 3 -3.30 -8.42 3.65
CA ALA A 3 -2.18 -9.30 3.33
C ALA A 3 -1.02 -8.61 2.56
N LEU A 4 -1.23 -7.41 2.01
CA LEU A 4 -0.22 -6.68 1.23
C LEU A 4 0.70 -5.81 2.11
N VAL A 5 0.36 -5.60 3.37
CA VAL A 5 1.18 -4.78 4.29
C VAL A 5 1.89 -5.69 5.28
N LYS A 6 3.19 -5.48 5.49
CA LYS A 6 3.92 -6.24 6.51
C LYS A 6 3.27 -6.05 7.89
N PRO A 7 3.14 -7.12 8.69
CA PRO A 7 2.51 -7.05 10.02
C PRO A 7 3.24 -6.12 10.99
N GLU A 8 4.55 -5.89 10.78
CA GLU A 8 5.36 -4.96 11.57
C GLU A 8 4.90 -3.50 11.42
N TYR A 9 4.60 -3.06 10.20
CA TYR A 9 4.05 -1.71 9.98
C TYR A 9 2.65 -1.58 10.54
N LEU A 10 1.84 -2.65 10.46
CA LEU A 10 0.54 -2.67 11.10
C LEU A 10 0.71 -2.47 12.62
N LYS A 11 1.62 -3.17 13.29
CA LYS A 11 1.86 -2.97 14.73
C LYS A 11 2.25 -1.53 15.10
N ARG A 12 3.05 -0.86 14.28
CA ARG A 12 3.49 0.54 14.53
C ARG A 12 2.42 1.58 14.23
N ILE A 13 1.58 1.35 13.21
CA ILE A 13 0.61 2.33 12.75
C ILE A 13 -0.76 2.11 13.43
N PRO A 14 -1.34 3.14 14.06
CA PRO A 14 -2.70 3.07 14.60
C PRO A 14 -3.75 2.75 13.54
N VAL A 15 -4.79 2.01 13.90
CA VAL A 15 -5.78 1.46 12.95
C VAL A 15 -6.48 2.55 12.11
N PHE A 16 -6.71 3.73 12.69
CA PHE A 16 -7.28 4.91 12.03
C PHE A 16 -6.35 5.48 10.95
N ILE A 17 -5.05 5.53 11.23
CA ILE A 17 -4.03 5.96 10.26
C ILE A 17 -3.90 4.93 9.14
N ARG A 18 -3.99 3.63 9.43
CA ARG A 18 -3.95 2.57 8.39
C ARG A 18 -5.05 2.77 7.35
N LYS A 19 -6.28 3.06 7.79
CA LYS A 19 -7.42 3.28 6.87
C LYS A 19 -7.18 4.50 5.98
N HIS A 20 -6.66 5.58 6.54
CA HIS A 20 -6.35 6.80 5.78
C HIS A 20 -5.16 6.61 4.83
N ALA A 21 -4.08 6.00 5.32
CA ALA A 21 -2.89 5.70 4.54
C ALA A 21 -3.24 4.77 3.37
N MET A 22 -4.06 3.74 3.60
CA MET A 22 -4.47 2.85 2.52
C MET A 22 -5.32 3.55 1.46
N GLY A 23 -6.24 4.43 1.86
CA GLY A 23 -6.99 5.25 0.91
C GLY A 23 -6.07 6.13 0.06
N LYS A 24 -5.10 6.81 0.68
CA LYS A 24 -4.11 7.63 -0.01
C LYS A 24 -3.21 6.83 -0.95
N THR A 25 -2.73 5.67 -0.51
CA THR A 25 -1.90 4.79 -1.33
C THR A 25 -2.69 4.28 -2.54
N CYS A 26 -3.92 3.84 -2.36
CA CYS A 26 -4.81 3.41 -3.43
C CYS A 26 -5.05 4.53 -4.46
N GLN A 27 -5.30 5.74 -3.98
CA GLN A 27 -5.51 6.92 -4.83
C GLN A 27 -4.22 7.35 -5.57
N LEU A 28 -3.06 7.22 -4.94
CA LEU A 28 -1.76 7.48 -5.55
C LEU A 28 -1.44 6.44 -6.62
N LEU A 29 -1.65 5.15 -6.33
CA LEU A 29 -1.47 4.07 -7.29
C LEU A 29 -2.40 4.21 -8.49
N ALA A 30 -3.67 4.56 -8.27
CA ALA A 30 -4.60 4.81 -9.36
C ALA A 30 -4.19 5.98 -10.27
N ARG A 31 -3.40 6.94 -9.74
CA ARG A 31 -2.91 8.11 -10.48
C ARG A 31 -1.56 7.85 -11.17
N GLU A 32 -0.61 7.29 -10.44
CA GLU A 32 0.78 7.08 -10.88
C GLU A 32 0.94 5.78 -11.69
N PHE A 33 0.17 4.74 -11.31
CA PHE A 33 0.22 3.40 -11.90
C PHE A 33 -1.19 2.93 -12.28
N PRO A 34 -1.89 3.64 -13.18
CA PRO A 34 -3.27 3.30 -13.56
C PRO A 34 -3.37 1.89 -14.16
N ASP A 35 -2.37 1.45 -14.94
CA ASP A 35 -2.31 0.10 -15.51
C ASP A 35 -2.21 -0.97 -14.41
N LEU A 36 -1.26 -0.83 -13.48
CA LEU A 36 -1.13 -1.75 -12.34
C LEU A 36 -2.39 -1.76 -11.47
N TYR A 37 -3.01 -0.59 -11.29
CA TYR A 37 -4.24 -0.45 -10.51
C TYR A 37 -5.45 -1.11 -11.18
N ASN A 38 -5.59 -1.00 -12.51
CA ASN A 38 -6.61 -1.70 -13.27
C ASN A 38 -6.37 -3.20 -13.30
N GLU A 39 -5.13 -3.64 -13.47
CA GLU A 39 -4.76 -5.06 -13.40
C GLU A 39 -5.10 -5.66 -12.03
N PHE A 40 -4.93 -4.87 -10.96
CA PHE A 40 -5.36 -5.26 -9.61
C PHE A 40 -6.86 -5.35 -9.37
N LYS A 41 -7.65 -4.60 -10.14
CA LYS A 41 -9.12 -4.63 -10.06
C LYS A 41 -9.70 -5.87 -10.75
N GLY A 42 -8.98 -6.42 -11.72
CA GLY A 42 -9.32 -7.69 -12.38
C GLY A 42 -8.70 -8.88 -11.64
N GLU A 43 -8.05 -9.76 -12.41
CA GLU A 43 -7.21 -10.84 -11.88
C GLU A 43 -5.74 -10.43 -12.01
N PRO A 44 -5.14 -9.86 -10.94
CA PRO A 44 -3.73 -9.49 -10.99
C PRO A 44 -2.85 -10.74 -11.06
N SER A 45 -1.86 -10.68 -11.95
CA SER A 45 -0.77 -11.66 -11.96
C SER A 45 0.03 -11.59 -10.65
N GLN A 46 0.73 -12.67 -10.29
CA GLN A 46 1.60 -12.67 -9.10
C GLN A 46 2.62 -11.52 -9.11
N ASP A 47 3.16 -11.18 -10.27
CA ASP A 47 4.09 -10.05 -10.44
C ASP A 47 3.42 -8.70 -10.09
N ALA A 48 2.18 -8.49 -10.52
CA ALA A 48 1.41 -7.29 -10.18
C ALA A 48 1.10 -7.23 -8.68
N VAL A 49 0.78 -8.39 -8.06
CA VAL A 49 0.61 -8.53 -6.61
C VAL A 49 1.88 -8.14 -5.85
N ASP A 50 3.04 -8.62 -6.29
CA ASP A 50 4.32 -8.35 -5.63
C ASP A 50 4.75 -6.88 -5.78
N LYS A 51 4.58 -6.30 -6.98
CA LYS A 51 4.81 -4.87 -7.23
C LYS A 51 3.91 -3.99 -6.37
N MET A 52 2.61 -4.29 -6.34
CA MET A 52 1.64 -3.54 -5.54
C MET A 52 1.98 -3.64 -4.05
N ARG A 53 2.34 -4.83 -3.57
CA ARG A 53 2.80 -5.06 -2.21
C ARG A 53 4.03 -4.22 -1.89
N THR A 54 5.04 -4.24 -2.76
CA THR A 54 6.29 -3.48 -2.57
C THR A 54 6.03 -1.98 -2.51
N LEU A 55 5.24 -1.44 -3.46
CA LEU A 55 4.86 -0.03 -3.49
C LEU A 55 4.10 0.39 -2.23
N ILE A 56 3.12 -0.41 -1.81
CA ILE A 56 2.36 -0.14 -0.58
C ILE A 56 3.29 -0.11 0.64
N ASN A 57 4.19 -1.09 0.77
CA ASN A 57 5.11 -1.15 1.90
C ASN A 57 6.12 0.01 1.89
N LEU A 58 6.66 0.40 0.73
CA LEU A 58 7.53 1.57 0.60
C LEU A 58 6.83 2.86 1.03
N ILE A 59 5.60 3.10 0.57
CA ILE A 59 4.82 4.28 0.96
C ILE A 59 4.53 4.29 2.47
N PHE A 60 4.28 3.11 3.05
CA PHE A 60 4.05 2.97 4.49
C PHE A 60 5.33 3.23 5.29
N GLU A 61 6.45 2.68 4.85
CA GLU A 61 7.76 2.88 5.47
C GLU A 61 8.17 4.35 5.42
N GLU A 62 8.04 5.00 4.27
CA GLU A 62 8.37 6.42 4.12
C GLU A 62 7.48 7.30 5.03
N ARG A 63 6.20 6.94 5.19
CA ARG A 63 5.29 7.63 6.12
C ARG A 63 5.66 7.43 7.59
N ILE A 64 6.02 6.20 7.99
CA ILE A 64 6.48 5.92 9.37
C ILE A 64 7.77 6.70 9.64
N ALA A 65 8.73 6.63 8.72
CA ALA A 65 10.02 7.32 8.81
C ALA A 65 9.83 8.83 8.89
N LYS A 66 8.99 9.43 8.04
CA LYS A 66 8.75 10.88 8.02
C LYS A 66 8.03 11.40 9.26
N HIS A 67 7.22 10.58 9.90
CA HIS A 67 6.50 10.96 11.13
C HIS A 67 7.22 10.54 12.42
N HIS A 68 8.45 10.00 12.34
CA HIS A 68 9.22 9.49 13.50
C HIS A 68 8.33 8.66 14.47
N MET A 69 7.48 7.79 13.92
CA MET A 69 6.68 6.83 14.71
C MET A 69 7.47 5.56 15.02
#